data_AF-A0A951W8N0-F1
#
_entry.id   AF-A0A951W8N0-F1
#
_cell.length_a   1.000
_cell.length_b   1.000
_cell.length_c   1.000
_cell.angle_alpha   90.00
_cell.angle_beta   90.00
_cell.angle_gamma   90.00
#
_symmetry.space_group_name_H-M   'P 1'
#
loop_
_entity.id
_entity.type
_entity.pdbx_description
1 polymer ?
#
loop_
_entity_poly.entity_id
_entity_poly.type
_entity_poly.pdbx_seq_one_letter_code
_entity_poly.pdbx_strand_id
1 'polypeptide(L)'
;MLKLTRKSLLISSILLLILSCSPKHAEGISNKMNERYVVPYFNEPQAEYKYDASIQVYGNDLHGFFLLKRLGDQHARMALVSDFGNTLMDFEFKGEEVIVHYVIEDLNKKIIVNKLKKYFQLITQSEYELTFRYPKRIDNMCEPKTLSYIESIPTRYKSSLNNRTVFLMINHKQVLSKIIQSKRRKTIAEVDFYTSNTPDDSIQLDSLRFESKKMPIVMTFKAVD
;
A
#
# COMPACT_ATOMS: atom_id res chain seq x y z
N MET A 1 -54.46 -12.89 29.76
CA MET A 1 -54.03 -13.45 28.45
C MET A 1 -54.10 -12.34 27.40
N LEU A 2 -52.97 -11.73 27.03
CA LEU A 2 -52.94 -10.74 25.95
C LEU A 2 -53.12 -11.45 24.59
N LYS A 3 -54.20 -11.15 23.87
CA LYS A 3 -54.38 -11.59 22.48
C LYS A 3 -53.53 -10.70 21.56
N LEU A 4 -52.30 -11.15 21.24
CA LEU A 4 -51.52 -10.56 20.15
C LEU A 4 -52.22 -10.85 18.82
N THR A 5 -52.83 -9.82 18.23
CA THR A 5 -53.44 -9.91 16.91
C THR A 5 -52.35 -9.84 15.83
N ARG A 6 -52.47 -10.63 14.75
CA ARG A 6 -51.48 -10.72 13.65
C ARG A 6 -51.07 -9.36 13.05
N LYS A 7 -51.94 -8.34 13.15
CA LYS A 7 -51.65 -6.96 12.71
C LYS A 7 -50.61 -6.26 13.61
N SER A 8 -50.58 -6.57 14.90
CA SER A 8 -49.60 -6.03 15.87
C SER A 8 -48.18 -6.54 15.61
N LEU A 9 -48.03 -7.81 15.18
CA LEU A 9 -46.74 -8.40 14.82
C LEU A 9 -46.13 -7.77 13.57
N LEU A 10 -46.95 -7.44 12.57
CA LEU A 10 -46.51 -6.79 11.33
C LEU A 10 -46.00 -5.36 11.58
N ILE A 11 -46.68 -4.60 12.43
CA ILE A 11 -46.28 -3.23 12.79
C ILE A 11 -44.97 -3.24 13.59
N SER A 12 -44.82 -4.19 14.52
CA SER A 12 -43.57 -4.37 15.29
C SER A 12 -42.38 -4.75 14.37
N SER A 13 -42.60 -5.62 13.38
CA SER A 13 -41.58 -6.02 12.41
C SER A 13 -41.13 -4.86 11.49
N ILE A 14 -42.02 -3.93 11.17
CA ILE A 14 -41.70 -2.75 10.34
C ILE A 14 -40.94 -1.69 11.16
N LEU A 15 -41.26 -1.54 12.45
CA LEU A 15 -40.53 -0.64 13.36
C LEU A 15 -39.07 -1.11 13.60
N LEU A 16 -38.80 -2.41 13.59
CA LEU A 16 -37.43 -2.93 13.73
C LEU A 16 -36.55 -2.64 12.49
N LEU A 17 -37.15 -2.51 11.30
CA LEU A 17 -36.40 -2.26 10.06
C LEU A 17 -35.87 -0.82 9.98
N ILE A 18 -36.60 0.15 10.53
CA ILE A 18 -36.20 1.58 10.53
C ILE A 18 -35.12 1.94 11.56
N LEU A 19 -34.88 1.07 12.56
CA LEU A 19 -33.81 1.25 13.55
C LEU A 19 -32.46 0.65 13.11
N SER A 20 -32.40 -0.04 11.97
CA SER A 20 -31.16 -0.69 11.48
C SER A 20 -30.16 0.27 10.82
N CYS A 21 -30.42 1.58 10.83
CA CYS A 21 -29.50 2.56 10.30
C CYS A 21 -28.29 2.68 11.23
N SER A 22 -27.22 1.92 10.92
CA SER A 22 -25.94 2.09 11.60
C SER A 22 -25.47 3.53 11.42
N PRO A 23 -25.16 4.27 12.51
CA PRO A 23 -24.58 5.59 12.37
C PRO A 23 -23.27 5.46 11.58
N LYS A 24 -23.19 6.17 10.46
CA LYS A 24 -21.90 6.36 9.79
C LYS A 24 -21.06 7.16 10.77
N HIS A 25 -20.06 6.53 11.38
CA HIS A 25 -19.06 7.25 12.15
C HIS A 25 -18.56 8.40 11.28
N ALA A 26 -18.75 9.63 11.75
CA ALA A 26 -18.16 10.79 11.15
C ALA A 26 -16.64 10.62 11.28
N GLU A 27 -16.01 10.10 10.24
CA GLU A 27 -14.57 10.24 10.08
C GLU A 27 -14.31 11.74 10.16
N GLY A 28 -13.54 12.16 11.15
CA GLY A 28 -13.32 13.57 11.42
C GLY A 28 -12.89 14.31 10.15
N ILE A 29 -13.19 15.61 10.12
CA ILE A 29 -13.13 16.48 8.94
C ILE A 29 -11.86 16.21 8.13
N SER A 30 -12.03 15.56 6.98
CA SER A 30 -10.92 15.34 6.05
C SER A 30 -10.66 16.63 5.29
N ASN A 31 -9.42 17.13 5.33
CA ASN A 31 -9.06 18.35 4.62
C ASN A 31 -8.69 17.99 3.19
N LYS A 32 -9.34 18.63 2.21
CA LYS A 32 -8.95 18.54 0.80
C LYS A 32 -7.60 19.25 0.62
N MET A 33 -6.69 18.63 -0.10
CA MET A 33 -5.33 19.11 -0.32
C MET A 33 -4.96 19.01 -1.81
N ASN A 34 -3.89 19.70 -2.19
CA ASN A 34 -3.27 19.61 -3.51
C ASN A 34 -1.74 19.73 -3.34
N GLU A 35 -1.17 18.78 -2.61
CA GLU A 35 0.27 18.74 -2.29
C GLU A 35 0.91 17.53 -2.96
N ARG A 36 2.17 17.64 -3.34
CA ARG A 36 2.97 16.50 -3.81
C ARG A 36 3.79 15.94 -2.65
N TYR A 37 3.74 14.63 -2.50
CA TYR A 37 4.58 13.90 -1.57
C TYR A 37 5.62 13.11 -2.34
N VAL A 38 6.89 13.42 -2.12
CA VAL A 38 8.02 12.68 -2.69
C VAL A 38 8.34 11.51 -1.75
N VAL A 39 8.40 10.30 -2.31
CA VAL A 39 8.75 9.10 -1.55
C VAL A 39 10.23 9.22 -1.13
N PRO A 40 10.59 8.99 0.14
CA PRO A 40 11.98 9.16 0.58
C PRO A 40 12.92 8.03 0.09
N TYR A 41 12.36 6.93 -0.44
CA TYR A 41 13.11 5.78 -0.91
C TYR A 41 13.14 5.70 -2.43
N PHE A 42 14.15 5.02 -2.95
CA PHE A 42 14.28 4.71 -4.36
C PHE A 42 14.31 5.92 -5.29
N ASN A 43 14.65 7.11 -4.83
CA ASN A 43 14.40 8.35 -5.57
C ASN A 43 15.64 9.16 -5.93
N GLU A 44 16.83 8.63 -5.67
CA GLU A 44 18.05 9.28 -6.11
C GLU A 44 18.21 9.14 -7.64
N PRO A 45 18.50 10.23 -8.36
CA PRO A 45 18.70 10.19 -9.81
C PRO A 45 19.84 9.23 -10.18
N GLN A 46 19.61 8.37 -11.18
CA GLN A 46 20.59 7.40 -11.70
C GLN A 46 21.09 6.36 -10.69
N ALA A 47 20.53 6.33 -9.47
CA ALA A 47 20.86 5.32 -8.48
C ALA A 47 20.28 3.95 -8.87
N GLU A 48 21.00 2.92 -8.43
CA GLU A 48 20.59 1.53 -8.53
C GLU A 48 20.45 0.96 -7.12
N TYR A 49 19.30 0.35 -6.87
CA TYR A 49 18.93 -0.21 -5.59
C TYR A 49 18.83 -1.72 -5.72
N LYS A 50 19.48 -2.44 -4.81
CA LYS A 50 19.51 -3.90 -4.77
C LYS A 50 19.01 -4.40 -3.42
N TYR A 51 18.07 -5.34 -3.47
CA TYR A 51 17.45 -5.95 -2.30
C TYR A 51 17.36 -7.46 -2.49
N ASP A 52 17.59 -8.23 -1.44
CA ASP A 52 17.24 -9.64 -1.37
C ASP A 52 15.73 -9.79 -1.44
N ALA A 53 15.25 -10.59 -2.39
CA ALA A 53 13.85 -10.78 -2.68
C ALA A 53 13.40 -12.19 -2.30
N SER A 54 12.28 -12.25 -1.58
CA SER A 54 11.54 -13.47 -1.30
C SER A 54 10.09 -13.27 -1.75
N ILE A 55 9.65 -14.07 -2.70
CA ILE A 55 8.36 -13.92 -3.36
C ILE A 55 7.60 -15.25 -3.28
N GLN A 56 6.54 -15.26 -2.48
CA GLN A 56 5.63 -16.38 -2.38
C GLN A 56 4.42 -16.14 -3.27
N VAL A 57 4.23 -16.98 -4.29
CA VAL A 57 3.18 -16.84 -5.30
C VAL A 57 2.53 -18.18 -5.57
N TYR A 58 1.24 -18.32 -5.25
CA TYR A 58 0.46 -19.56 -5.45
C TYR A 58 1.10 -20.82 -4.85
N GLY A 59 1.78 -20.70 -3.71
CA GLY A 59 2.42 -21.81 -3.01
C GLY A 59 3.83 -22.15 -3.51
N ASN A 60 4.36 -21.39 -4.48
CA ASN A 60 5.77 -21.46 -4.86
C ASN A 60 6.52 -20.31 -4.21
N ASP A 61 7.73 -20.59 -3.74
CA ASP A 61 8.65 -19.60 -3.20
C ASP A 61 9.75 -19.33 -4.24
N LEU A 62 9.91 -18.07 -4.60
CA LEU A 62 10.92 -17.56 -5.51
C LEU A 62 11.88 -16.69 -4.72
N HIS A 63 13.17 -17.00 -4.81
CA HIS A 63 14.25 -16.26 -4.17
C HIS A 63 15.17 -15.65 -5.22
N GLY A 64 15.76 -14.51 -4.89
CA GLY A 64 16.59 -13.75 -5.81
C GLY A 64 16.91 -12.35 -5.34
N PHE A 65 17.26 -11.49 -6.29
CA PHE A 65 17.51 -10.08 -6.10
C PHE A 65 16.46 -9.24 -6.83
N PHE A 66 15.92 -8.26 -6.12
CA PHE A 66 15.16 -7.15 -6.68
C PHE A 66 16.12 -6.00 -6.97
N LEU A 67 16.18 -5.62 -8.25
CA LEU A 67 17.01 -4.54 -8.76
C LEU A 67 16.08 -3.43 -9.25
N LEU A 68 16.31 -2.20 -8.82
CA LEU A 68 15.56 -1.03 -9.25
C LEU A 68 16.52 0.08 -9.65
N LYS A 69 16.42 0.55 -10.89
CA LYS A 69 17.24 1.64 -11.42
C LYS A 69 16.36 2.82 -11.83
N ARG A 70 16.71 4.02 -11.36
CA ARG A 70 16.09 5.27 -11.83
C ARG A 70 16.72 5.72 -13.13
N LEU A 71 15.89 5.88 -14.16
CA LEU A 71 16.31 6.32 -15.49
C LEU A 71 16.00 7.80 -15.74
N GLY A 72 15.04 8.36 -15.00
CA GLY A 72 14.65 9.76 -15.05
C GLY A 72 13.46 10.04 -14.13
N ASP A 73 12.84 11.20 -14.30
CA ASP A 73 11.61 11.52 -13.57
C ASP A 73 10.46 10.61 -13.98
N GLN A 74 9.76 10.05 -12.99
CA GLN A 74 8.72 9.02 -13.15
C GLN A 74 9.12 7.87 -14.12
N HIS A 75 10.42 7.61 -14.27
CA HIS A 75 10.97 6.61 -15.18
C HIS A 75 11.95 5.70 -14.44
N ALA A 76 11.59 4.42 -14.32
CA ALA A 76 12.39 3.42 -13.64
C ALA A 76 12.35 2.10 -14.37
N ARG A 77 13.41 1.30 -14.24
CA ARG A 77 13.43 -0.09 -14.68
C ARG A 77 13.73 -0.98 -13.50
N MET A 78 13.03 -2.10 -13.44
CA MET A 78 13.12 -3.05 -12.35
C MET A 78 13.26 -4.45 -12.90
N ALA A 79 14.18 -5.20 -12.31
CA ALA A 79 14.37 -6.61 -12.62
C ALA A 79 14.30 -7.43 -11.33
N LEU A 80 13.72 -8.62 -11.44
CA LEU A 80 13.91 -9.67 -10.46
C LEU A 80 14.79 -10.74 -11.10
N VAL A 81 15.89 -11.08 -10.45
CA VAL A 81 16.85 -12.08 -10.90
C VAL A 81 16.94 -13.15 -9.83
N SER A 82 16.89 -14.44 -10.18
CA SER A 82 17.04 -15.51 -9.19
C SER A 82 18.45 -15.56 -8.62
N ASP A 83 18.64 -16.32 -7.53
CA ASP A 83 19.96 -16.53 -6.93
C ASP A 83 20.97 -17.18 -7.91
N PHE A 84 20.48 -17.86 -8.94
CA PHE A 84 21.27 -18.48 -10.00
C PHE A 84 21.55 -17.55 -11.20
N GLY A 85 21.17 -16.28 -11.11
CA GLY A 85 21.43 -15.28 -12.16
C GLY A 85 20.42 -15.26 -13.32
N ASN A 86 19.39 -16.10 -13.28
CA ASN A 86 18.34 -16.09 -14.31
C ASN A 86 17.37 -14.94 -14.06
N THR A 87 17.08 -14.12 -15.07
CA THR A 87 16.01 -13.13 -14.97
C THR A 87 14.67 -13.84 -14.80
N LEU A 88 13.89 -13.45 -13.80
CA LEU A 88 12.54 -13.94 -13.54
C LEU A 88 11.49 -12.99 -14.13
N MET A 89 11.73 -11.69 -14.02
CA MET A 89 10.93 -10.64 -14.67
C MET A 89 11.73 -9.35 -14.83
N ASP A 90 11.38 -8.56 -15.83
CA ASP A 90 11.97 -7.25 -16.14
C ASP A 90 10.87 -6.30 -16.65
N PHE A 91 10.61 -5.25 -15.88
CA PHE A 91 9.60 -4.24 -16.17
C PHE A 91 10.23 -2.85 -16.21
N GLU A 92 9.77 -2.05 -17.15
CA GLU A 92 10.07 -0.63 -17.23
C GLU A 92 8.80 0.18 -16.98
N PHE A 93 8.87 1.13 -16.05
CA PHE A 93 7.79 2.02 -15.64
C PHE A 93 8.10 3.41 -16.20
N LYS A 94 7.18 3.96 -17.00
CA LYS A 94 7.32 5.29 -17.60
C LYS A 94 6.01 6.05 -17.43
N GLY A 95 5.92 6.87 -16.38
CA GLY A 95 4.66 7.46 -15.94
C GLY A 95 3.61 6.38 -15.64
N GLU A 96 2.47 6.44 -16.30
CA GLU A 96 1.40 5.44 -16.12
C GLU A 96 1.64 4.13 -16.87
N GLU A 97 2.53 4.14 -17.87
CA GLU A 97 2.82 3.00 -18.72
C GLU A 97 3.80 2.03 -18.05
N VAL A 98 3.61 0.75 -18.33
CA VAL A 98 4.53 -0.30 -17.89
C VAL A 98 4.81 -1.22 -19.06
N ILE A 99 6.06 -1.21 -19.51
CA ILE A 99 6.60 -2.04 -20.55
C ILE A 99 7.13 -3.31 -19.90
N VAL A 100 6.79 -4.46 -20.49
CA VAL A 100 7.25 -5.77 -20.01
C VAL A 100 8.33 -6.24 -20.97
N HIS A 101 9.59 -6.25 -20.51
CA HIS A 101 10.72 -6.73 -21.31
C HIS A 101 10.82 -8.24 -21.25
N TYR A 102 10.62 -8.82 -20.05
CA TYR A 102 10.71 -10.26 -19.86
C TYR A 102 9.87 -10.71 -18.66
N VAL A 103 9.29 -11.91 -18.76
CA VAL A 103 8.72 -12.68 -17.65
C VAL A 103 8.94 -14.16 -17.96
N ILE A 104 9.47 -14.92 -16.99
CA ILE A 104 9.63 -16.36 -17.13
C ILE A 104 8.29 -17.03 -17.44
N GLU A 105 8.32 -18.07 -18.27
CA GLU A 105 7.13 -18.73 -18.84
C GLU A 105 6.07 -19.08 -17.77
N ASP A 106 6.50 -19.63 -16.63
CA ASP A 106 5.61 -20.03 -15.53
C ASP A 106 4.80 -18.87 -14.93
N LEU A 107 5.37 -17.66 -14.93
CA LEU A 107 4.73 -16.44 -14.47
C LEU A 107 4.04 -15.65 -15.59
N ASN A 108 4.29 -16.00 -16.86
CA ASN A 108 3.79 -15.28 -18.05
C ASN A 108 2.31 -15.56 -18.36
N LYS A 109 1.49 -15.71 -17.32
CA LYS A 109 0.03 -15.74 -17.42
C LYS A 109 -0.47 -14.30 -17.38
N LYS A 110 -1.26 -13.89 -18.37
CA LYS A 110 -1.80 -12.52 -18.51
C LYS A 110 -2.39 -11.94 -17.21
N ILE A 111 -3.09 -12.76 -16.41
CA ILE A 111 -3.68 -12.32 -15.14
C ILE A 111 -2.59 -12.00 -14.10
N ILE A 112 -1.55 -12.83 -14.00
CA ILE A 112 -0.44 -12.68 -13.06
C ILE A 112 0.39 -11.45 -13.44
N VAL A 113 0.84 -11.38 -14.70
CA VAL A 113 1.65 -10.24 -15.20
C VAL A 113 0.92 -8.92 -14.98
N ASN A 114 -0.37 -8.82 -15.33
CA ASN A 114 -1.14 -7.60 -15.13
C ASN A 114 -1.29 -7.19 -13.65
N LYS A 115 -1.19 -8.14 -12.73
CA LYS A 115 -1.26 -7.89 -11.29
C LYS A 115 0.10 -7.46 -10.76
N LEU A 116 1.17 -8.16 -11.14
CA LEU A 116 2.54 -7.80 -10.80
C LEU A 116 2.88 -6.38 -11.29
N LYS A 117 2.57 -6.04 -12.56
CA LYS A 117 2.73 -4.67 -13.09
C LYS A 117 2.12 -3.62 -12.15
N LYS A 118 0.87 -3.87 -11.72
CA LYS A 118 0.12 -2.96 -10.84
C LYS A 118 0.70 -2.88 -9.44
N TYR A 119 1.22 -3.99 -8.92
CA TYR A 119 1.79 -4.07 -7.58
C TYR A 119 3.15 -3.39 -7.53
N PHE A 120 4.01 -3.65 -8.50
CA PHE A 120 5.31 -3.00 -8.58
C PHE A 120 5.20 -1.51 -8.90
N GLN A 121 4.15 -1.05 -9.58
CA GLN A 121 3.85 0.39 -9.66
C GLN A 121 3.65 1.05 -8.30
N LEU A 122 3.12 0.34 -7.28
CA LEU A 122 2.99 0.91 -5.93
C LEU A 122 4.35 1.06 -5.24
N ILE A 123 5.32 0.22 -5.60
CA ILE A 123 6.66 0.21 -4.99
C ILE A 123 7.58 1.21 -5.67
N THR A 124 7.47 1.34 -7.00
CA THR A 124 8.39 2.13 -7.83
C THR A 124 7.96 3.58 -8.06
N GLN A 125 6.78 3.98 -7.58
CA GLN A 125 6.29 5.35 -7.69
C GLN A 125 7.22 6.31 -6.92
N SER A 126 7.67 7.38 -7.57
CA SER A 126 8.56 8.37 -6.96
C SER A 126 7.81 9.44 -6.17
N GLU A 127 6.60 9.80 -6.59
CA GLU A 127 5.80 10.82 -5.93
C GLU A 127 4.29 10.54 -6.01
N TYR A 128 3.55 11.09 -5.06
CA TYR A 128 2.10 10.97 -4.98
C TYR A 128 1.44 12.33 -4.83
N GLU A 129 0.36 12.56 -5.58
CA GLU A 129 -0.51 13.72 -5.37
C GLU A 129 -1.47 13.44 -4.19
N LEU A 130 -1.34 14.22 -3.13
CA LEU A 130 -2.15 14.10 -1.92
C LEU A 130 -3.43 14.93 -2.06
N THR A 131 -4.56 14.24 -2.08
CA THR A 131 -5.89 14.84 -2.30
C THR A 131 -6.68 15.06 -1.01
N PHE A 132 -6.47 14.20 0.00
CA PHE A 132 -7.13 14.33 1.30
C PHE A 132 -6.19 13.91 2.43
N ARG A 133 -6.25 14.62 3.55
CA ARG A 133 -5.67 14.22 4.83
C ARG A 133 -6.77 13.85 5.80
N TYR A 134 -6.64 12.69 6.43
CA TYR A 134 -7.54 12.23 7.48
C TYR A 134 -6.97 12.58 8.86
N PRO A 135 -7.83 12.91 9.83
CA PRO A 135 -7.39 13.10 11.20
C PRO A 135 -6.83 11.79 11.75
N LYS A 136 -5.82 11.90 12.62
CA LYS A 136 -5.31 10.76 13.38
C LYS A 136 -6.44 10.19 14.23
N ARG A 137 -6.76 8.90 14.06
CA ARG A 137 -7.66 8.20 14.97
C ARG A 137 -6.91 7.95 16.26
N ILE A 138 -7.25 8.73 17.28
CA ILE A 138 -6.88 8.44 18.64
C ILE A 138 -8.07 7.69 19.20
N ASP A 139 -7.97 6.37 19.36
CA ASP A 139 -9.04 5.62 20.01
C ASP A 139 -9.24 6.20 21.41
N ASN A 140 -10.48 6.57 21.72
CA ASN A 140 -10.91 7.11 23.01
C ASN A 140 -10.87 5.98 24.06
N MET A 141 -9.69 5.51 24.43
CA MET A 141 -9.48 4.80 25.68
C MET A 141 -9.32 5.84 26.78
N CYS A 142 -9.90 5.56 27.96
CA CYS A 142 -10.05 6.48 29.10
C CYS A 142 -8.73 6.99 29.74
N GLU A 143 -7.60 6.94 29.03
CA GLU A 143 -6.31 7.39 29.51
C GLU A 143 -5.79 8.58 28.69
N PRO A 144 -5.23 9.60 29.35
CA PRO A 144 -4.55 10.69 28.65
C PRO A 144 -3.34 10.14 27.89
N LYS A 145 -3.33 10.31 26.57
CA LYS A 145 -2.20 9.87 25.73
C LYS A 145 -1.12 10.95 25.70
N THR A 146 0.11 10.56 25.96
CA THR A 146 1.29 11.44 25.85
C THR A 146 1.46 11.95 24.43
N LEU A 147 2.00 13.17 24.27
CA LEU A 147 2.33 13.77 22.97
C LEU A 147 3.16 12.82 22.08
N SER A 148 4.12 12.10 22.67
CA SER A 148 4.96 11.10 22.00
C SER A 148 4.16 9.97 21.34
N TYR A 149 3.07 9.51 21.96
CA TYR A 149 2.18 8.51 21.38
C TYR A 149 1.40 9.07 20.19
N ILE A 150 0.91 10.31 20.28
CA ILE A 150 0.18 10.95 19.18
C ILE A 150 1.12 11.15 17.98
N GLU A 151 2.38 11.48 18.22
CA GLU A 151 3.42 11.62 17.20
C GLU A 151 3.81 10.29 16.55
N SER A 152 3.72 9.16 17.27
CA SER A 152 4.00 7.84 16.71
C SER A 152 2.92 7.35 15.74
N ILE A 153 1.68 7.88 15.82
CA ILE A 153 0.61 7.53 14.88
C ILE A 153 0.88 8.18 13.51
N PRO A 154 0.98 7.39 12.42
CA PRO A 154 1.12 7.96 11.09
C PRO A 154 -0.16 8.68 10.66
N THR A 155 0.01 9.78 9.94
CA THR A 155 -1.10 10.49 9.31
C THR A 155 -1.48 9.76 8.03
N ARG A 156 -2.79 9.57 7.82
CA ARG A 156 -3.33 8.92 6.62
C ARG A 156 -3.67 9.97 5.57
N TYR A 157 -3.16 9.77 4.36
CA TYR A 157 -3.45 10.58 3.19
C TYR A 157 -4.10 9.74 2.09
N LYS A 158 -4.90 10.37 1.23
CA LYS A 158 -5.47 9.76 0.02
C LYS A 158 -4.78 10.30 -1.22
N SER A 159 -4.44 9.40 -2.12
CA SER A 159 -3.94 9.70 -3.46
C SER A 159 -4.65 8.85 -4.51
N SER A 160 -4.42 9.16 -5.79
CA SER A 160 -4.85 8.38 -6.94
C SER A 160 -3.62 7.97 -7.74
N LEU A 161 -3.49 6.67 -8.04
CA LEU A 161 -2.42 6.14 -8.87
C LEU A 161 -3.03 5.34 -10.03
N ASN A 162 -2.99 5.89 -11.25
CA ASN A 162 -3.58 5.31 -12.46
C ASN A 162 -5.05 4.89 -12.22
N ASN A 163 -5.87 5.84 -11.75
CA ASN A 163 -7.27 5.64 -11.38
C ASN A 163 -7.53 4.64 -10.23
N ARG A 164 -6.51 4.31 -9.44
CA ARG A 164 -6.64 3.47 -8.24
C ARG A 164 -6.54 4.34 -7.00
N THR A 165 -7.48 4.19 -6.08
CA THR A 165 -7.39 4.84 -4.78
C THR A 165 -6.28 4.20 -3.95
N VAL A 166 -5.32 5.03 -3.54
CA VAL A 166 -4.21 4.64 -2.69
C VAL A 166 -4.27 5.48 -1.41
N PHE A 167 -4.01 4.86 -0.27
CA PHE A 167 -3.80 5.56 0.99
C PHE A 167 -2.35 5.44 1.42
N LEU A 168 -1.77 6.55 1.86
CA LEU A 168 -0.40 6.63 2.35
C LEU A 168 -0.44 6.88 3.86
N MET A 169 0.37 6.14 4.60
CA MET A 169 0.60 6.34 6.03
C MET A 169 1.98 6.97 6.19
N ILE A 170 2.01 8.25 6.54
CA ILE A 170 3.24 9.04 6.64
C ILE A 170 3.41 9.47 8.10
N ASN A 171 4.56 9.17 8.69
CA ASN A 171 4.84 9.53 10.08
C ASN A 171 5.18 11.02 10.24
N HIS A 172 5.44 11.47 11.47
CA HIS A 172 5.77 12.88 11.75
C HIS A 172 7.10 13.34 11.12
N LYS A 173 8.01 12.41 10.81
CA LYS A 173 9.29 12.66 10.12
C LYS A 173 9.17 12.61 8.59
N GLN A 174 7.95 12.68 8.03
CA GLN A 174 7.68 12.55 6.58
C GLN A 174 8.08 11.20 5.96
N VAL A 175 8.27 10.18 6.79
CA VAL A 175 8.64 8.83 6.36
C VAL A 175 7.39 8.04 6.00
N LEU A 176 7.38 7.46 4.80
CA LEU A 176 6.32 6.57 4.34
C LEU A 176 6.46 5.21 5.04
N SER A 177 5.50 4.86 5.88
CA SER A 177 5.51 3.56 6.59
C SER A 177 4.59 2.53 5.96
N LYS A 178 3.55 2.98 5.24
CA LYS A 178 2.59 2.05 4.59
C LYS A 178 1.86 2.66 3.41
N ILE A 179 1.65 1.85 2.37
CA ILE A 179 0.71 2.10 1.30
C ILE A 179 -0.43 1.07 1.35
N ILE A 180 -1.67 1.54 1.16
CA ILE A 180 -2.86 0.68 1.06
C ILE A 180 -3.56 0.99 -0.27
N GLN A 181 -3.56 0.04 -1.20
CA GLN A 181 -4.40 0.11 -2.38
C GLN A 181 -5.80 -0.39 -2.03
N SER A 182 -6.81 0.41 -2.36
CA SER A 182 -8.22 0.07 -2.10
C SER A 182 -9.07 0.11 -3.37
N LYS A 183 -10.16 -0.66 -3.35
CA LYS A 183 -11.24 -0.53 -4.32
C LYS A 183 -12.57 -0.53 -3.56
N ARG A 184 -13.31 0.57 -3.68
CA ARG A 184 -14.52 0.83 -2.87
C ARG A 184 -14.18 0.76 -1.37
N ARG A 185 -14.73 -0.22 -0.65
CA ARG A 185 -14.50 -0.44 0.80
C ARG A 185 -13.56 -1.62 1.09
N LYS A 186 -12.93 -2.22 0.07
CA LYS A 186 -12.08 -3.41 0.24
C LYS A 186 -10.63 -3.05 -0.03
N THR A 187 -9.75 -3.47 0.87
CA THR A 187 -8.30 -3.49 0.63
C THR A 187 -7.98 -4.50 -0.46
N ILE A 188 -7.07 -4.11 -1.36
CA ILE A 188 -6.63 -4.93 -2.50
C ILE A 188 -5.19 -5.38 -2.31
N ALA A 189 -4.34 -4.47 -1.85
CA ALA A 189 -2.93 -4.72 -1.57
C ALA A 189 -2.44 -3.76 -0.49
N GLU A 190 -1.43 -4.21 0.24
CA GLU A 190 -0.74 -3.45 1.27
C GLU A 190 0.76 -3.53 1.01
N VAL A 191 1.44 -2.44 1.33
CA VAL A 191 2.89 -2.32 1.26
C VAL A 191 3.36 -1.73 2.57
N ASP A 192 4.11 -2.48 3.35
CA ASP A 192 4.73 -2.04 4.60
C ASP A 192 6.21 -1.69 4.32
N PHE A 193 6.65 -0.55 4.84
CA PHE A 193 8.03 -0.07 4.72
C PHE A 193 8.66 -0.04 6.11
N TYR A 194 9.85 -0.62 6.23
CA TYR A 194 10.62 -0.69 7.47
C TYR A 194 11.95 0.03 7.26
N THR A 195 12.22 1.01 8.12
CA THR A 195 13.35 1.92 7.97
C THR A 195 14.13 2.07 9.26
N SER A 196 15.42 2.34 9.11
CA SER A 196 16.32 2.75 10.18
C SER A 196 16.83 4.17 9.91
N ASN A 197 17.34 4.82 10.96
CA ASN A 197 18.12 6.05 10.80
C ASN A 197 19.60 5.65 10.72
N THR A 198 20.32 6.22 9.78
CA THR A 198 21.78 6.11 9.73
C THR A 198 22.42 7.02 10.78
N PRO A 199 23.75 6.89 11.05
CA PRO A 199 24.46 7.79 11.95
C PRO A 199 24.43 9.28 11.56
N ASP A 200 24.14 9.59 10.29
CA ASP A 200 24.01 10.95 9.76
C ASP A 200 22.55 11.44 9.74
N ASP A 201 21.68 10.80 10.53
CA ASP A 201 20.22 11.06 10.58
C ASP A 201 19.49 10.92 9.23
N SER A 202 20.12 10.31 8.22
CA SER A 202 19.46 9.97 6.96
C SER A 202 18.60 8.71 7.12
N ILE A 203 17.51 8.61 6.37
CA ILE A 203 16.58 7.49 6.45
C ILE A 203 16.98 6.43 5.44
N GLN A 204 17.23 5.21 5.91
CA GLN A 204 17.51 4.05 5.07
C GLN A 204 16.32 3.10 5.07
N LEU A 205 15.96 2.55 3.90
CA LEU A 205 14.96 1.50 3.77
C LEU A 205 15.62 0.14 4.00
N ASP A 206 15.38 -0.46 5.16
CA ASP A 206 15.92 -1.77 5.54
C ASP A 206 15.15 -2.90 4.86
N SER A 207 13.82 -2.79 4.81
CA SER A 207 12.99 -3.78 4.15
C SER A 207 11.62 -3.26 3.77
N LEU A 208 10.99 -4.00 2.87
CA LEU A 208 9.71 -3.73 2.26
C LEU A 208 8.92 -5.03 2.20
N ARG A 209 7.68 -5.03 2.66
CA ARG A 209 6.77 -6.17 2.54
C ARG A 209 5.51 -5.79 1.78
N PHE A 210 5.27 -6.48 0.67
CA PHE A 210 4.06 -6.39 -0.10
C PHE A 210 3.16 -7.59 0.18
N GLU A 211 1.85 -7.34 0.33
CA GLU A 211 0.85 -8.40 0.42
C GLU A 211 -0.39 -8.09 -0.42
N SER A 212 -0.80 -9.05 -1.26
CA SER A 212 -2.08 -8.99 -1.94
C SER A 212 -3.20 -9.58 -1.07
N LYS A 213 -4.30 -8.85 -0.91
CA LYS A 213 -5.54 -9.37 -0.31
C LYS A 213 -6.47 -10.05 -1.32
N LYS A 214 -6.02 -10.16 -2.59
CA LYS A 214 -6.80 -10.71 -3.71
C LYS A 214 -6.21 -11.93 -4.36
N MET A 215 -4.92 -12.16 -4.16
CA MET A 215 -4.17 -13.29 -4.70
C MET A 215 -3.21 -13.77 -3.62
N PRO A 216 -2.85 -15.06 -3.58
CA PRO A 216 -1.84 -15.58 -2.67
C PRO A 216 -0.45 -15.13 -3.14
N ILE A 217 -0.16 -13.84 -2.95
CA ILE A 217 1.09 -13.19 -3.34
C ILE A 217 1.58 -12.38 -2.15
N VAL A 218 2.75 -12.75 -1.65
CA VAL A 218 3.51 -11.99 -0.64
C VAL A 218 4.91 -11.80 -1.21
N MET A 219 5.42 -10.58 -1.15
CA MET A 219 6.79 -10.27 -1.57
C MET A 219 7.48 -9.53 -0.44
N THR A 220 8.69 -9.95 -0.11
CA THR A 220 9.53 -9.30 0.88
C THR A 220 10.85 -8.95 0.22
N PHE A 221 11.29 -7.71 0.40
CA PHE A 221 12.56 -7.20 -0.11
C PHE A 221 13.37 -6.69 1.07
N LYS A 222 14.61 -7.13 1.25
CA LYS A 222 15.49 -6.74 2.36
C LYS A 222 16.77 -6.14 1.79
N ALA A 223 17.26 -5.07 2.41
CA ALA A 223 18.55 -4.50 2.05
C ALA A 223 19.62 -5.60 2.14
N VAL A 224 20.52 -5.62 1.16
CA VAL A 224 21.67 -6.52 1.18
C VAL A 224 22.72 -5.87 2.07
N ASP A 225 23.23 -6.61 3.05
CA ASP A 225 24.32 -6.19 3.93
C ASP A 225 25.65 -6.00 3.17
#